data_AF-A0A290ZPV1-F1
#
_entry.id   AF-A0A290ZPV1-F1
#
_cell.length_a   1.000
_cell.length_b   1.000
_cell.length_c   1.000
_cell.angle_alpha   90.00
_cell.angle_beta   90.00
_cell.angle_gamma   90.00
#
_symmetry.space_group_name_H-M   'P 1'
#
loop_
_entity.id
_entity.type
_entity.pdbx_description
1 polymer ?
#
loop_
_entity_poly.entity_id
_entity_poly.type
_entity_poly.pdbx_seq_one_letter_code
_entity_poly.pdbx_strand_id
1 'polypeptide(L)'
;MSQDQNAQDPLEFVRGMWQSMGFSLPGMVTPTLDVDELDKRIADMKAVEGWLKMNLNMMQMTTQGLEMQRAALAAVKAMSQHAQESEAAGSASNPFAAAAAMWPWNLMGGQPAPHPAAESEAKAAQRSAVRRRPATEK
;
A
#
# COMPACT_ATOMS: atom_id res chain seq x y z
N MET A 1 35.58 10.59 -51.69
CA MET A 1 35.20 11.66 -50.75
C MET A 1 34.02 11.13 -49.96
N SER A 2 34.29 10.55 -48.78
CA SER A 2 33.35 9.76 -48.01
C SER A 2 32.47 10.67 -47.15
N GLN A 3 31.21 10.84 -47.53
CA GLN A 3 30.14 11.23 -46.63
C GLN A 3 29.19 10.04 -46.52
N ASP A 4 28.47 9.94 -45.40
CA ASP A 4 27.43 8.95 -45.08
C ASP A 4 27.88 7.63 -44.44
N GLN A 5 28.25 7.67 -43.15
CA GLN A 5 27.79 6.65 -42.20
C GLN A 5 27.94 7.15 -40.74
N ASN A 6 27.47 8.38 -40.49
CA ASN A 6 27.20 8.88 -39.15
C ASN A 6 25.88 8.26 -38.64
N ALA A 7 25.85 6.93 -38.56
CA ALA A 7 24.79 6.19 -37.91
C ALA A 7 25.00 6.30 -36.39
N GLN A 8 24.63 7.49 -35.88
CA GLN A 8 24.12 7.74 -34.54
C GLN A 8 24.68 6.84 -33.45
N ASP A 9 25.85 7.23 -32.93
CA ASP A 9 26.43 6.63 -31.74
C ASP A 9 25.41 6.78 -30.58
N PRO A 10 24.84 5.69 -30.03
CA PRO A 10 23.81 5.76 -29.00
C PRO A 10 24.32 6.48 -27.73
N LEU A 11 25.64 6.53 -27.57
CA LEU A 11 26.31 7.28 -26.53
C LEU A 11 26.22 8.80 -26.73
N GLU A 12 26.19 9.30 -27.97
CA GLU A 12 25.98 10.71 -28.28
C GLU A 12 24.54 11.15 -28.04
N PHE A 13 23.57 10.26 -28.27
CA PHE A 13 22.16 10.51 -27.90
C PHE A 13 21.99 10.61 -26.38
N VAL A 14 22.57 9.67 -25.63
CA VAL A 14 22.55 9.68 -24.16
C VAL A 14 23.29 10.89 -23.62
N ARG A 15 24.45 11.23 -24.20
CA ARG A 15 25.22 12.44 -23.88
C ARG A 15 24.42 13.69 -24.17
N GLY A 16 23.73 13.78 -25.30
CA GLY A 16 22.85 14.88 -25.66
C GLY A 16 21.69 15.06 -24.69
N MET A 17 21.07 13.96 -24.26
CA MET A 17 19.99 13.98 -23.26
C MET A 17 20.50 14.36 -21.86
N TRP A 18 21.70 13.92 -21.49
CA TRP A 18 22.32 14.27 -20.20
C TRP A 18 22.77 15.74 -20.18
N GLN A 19 23.30 16.23 -21.30
CA GLN A 19 23.65 17.63 -21.52
C GLN A 19 22.39 18.52 -21.55
N SER A 20 21.27 18.05 -22.13
CA SER A 20 20.00 18.79 -22.16
C SER A 20 19.30 18.84 -20.80
N MET A 21 19.59 17.89 -19.90
CA MET A 21 19.21 17.96 -18.48
C MET A 21 20.11 18.90 -17.66
N GLY A 22 21.07 19.60 -18.28
CA GLY A 22 21.88 20.62 -17.63
C GLY A 22 23.12 20.10 -16.90
N PHE A 23 23.46 18.82 -17.02
CA PHE A 23 24.66 18.26 -16.41
C PHE A 23 25.88 18.44 -17.33
N SER A 24 26.33 19.70 -17.46
CA SER A 24 27.61 20.00 -18.13
C SER A 24 28.77 19.76 -17.17
N LEU A 25 29.68 18.83 -17.49
CA LEU A 25 30.93 18.63 -16.73
C LEU A 25 32.13 18.82 -17.66
N PRO A 26 32.67 20.04 -17.75
CA PRO A 26 33.94 20.33 -17.08
C PRO A 26 34.04 21.77 -16.55
N GLY A 27 34.56 21.93 -15.32
CA GLY A 27 34.55 23.22 -14.59
C GLY A 27 33.44 23.29 -13.54
N MET A 28 33.24 22.20 -12.80
CA MET A 28 32.34 22.12 -11.63
C MET A 28 32.59 23.31 -10.70
N VAL A 29 31.81 24.37 -10.88
CA VAL A 29 31.46 25.29 -9.80
C VAL A 29 30.87 24.40 -8.72
N THR A 30 31.62 24.29 -7.63
CA THR A 30 31.36 23.47 -6.45
C THR A 30 29.86 23.24 -6.23
N PRO A 31 29.37 21.99 -6.30
CA PRO A 31 28.05 21.64 -5.79
C PRO A 31 27.92 22.25 -4.40
N THR A 32 26.85 22.99 -4.19
CA THR A 32 26.63 23.85 -3.03
C THR A 32 27.02 23.13 -1.74
N LEU A 33 28.14 23.53 -1.13
CA LEU A 33 28.59 23.10 0.20
C LEU A 33 27.72 23.73 1.31
N ASP A 34 26.46 23.99 1.00
CA ASP A 34 25.49 24.54 1.94
C ASP A 34 24.79 23.37 2.64
N VAL A 35 25.23 23.12 3.87
CA VAL A 35 24.71 22.04 4.71
C VAL A 35 23.21 22.21 4.95
N ASP A 36 22.69 23.43 5.01
CA ASP A 36 21.27 23.69 5.22
C ASP A 36 20.43 23.27 4.00
N GLU A 37 20.95 23.48 2.78
CA GLU A 37 20.30 22.98 1.55
C GLU A 37 20.32 21.44 1.51
N LEU A 38 21.44 20.83 1.89
CA LEU A 38 21.55 19.38 1.98
C LEU A 38 20.56 18.81 3.00
N ASP A 39 20.43 19.42 4.18
CA ASP A 39 19.47 18.99 5.20
C ASP A 39 18.02 19.09 4.71
N LYS A 40 17.68 20.15 3.98
CA LYS A 40 16.36 20.29 3.36
C LYS A 40 16.10 19.21 2.31
N ARG A 41 17.08 18.92 1.44
CA ARG A 41 16.97 17.84 0.43
C ARG A 41 16.87 16.48 1.09
N ILE A 42 17.61 16.23 2.17
CA ILE A 42 17.51 15.00 2.95
C ILE A 42 16.12 14.85 3.56
N ALA A 43 15.56 15.92 4.14
CA ALA A 43 14.22 15.90 4.72
C ALA A 43 13.14 15.60 3.67
N ASP A 44 13.22 16.24 2.50
CA ASP A 44 12.28 15.99 1.38
C ASP A 44 12.39 14.55 0.86
N MET A 45 13.62 14.05 0.65
CA MET A 45 13.83 12.67 0.23
C MET A 45 13.35 11.65 1.25
N LYS A 46 13.48 11.93 2.56
CA LYS A 46 12.91 11.08 3.60
C LYS A 46 11.38 11.09 3.61
N ALA A 47 10.75 12.22 3.32
CA ALA A 47 9.31 12.30 3.18
C ALA A 47 8.82 11.46 1.98
N VAL A 48 9.50 11.59 0.83
CA VAL A 48 9.23 10.77 -0.36
C VAL A 48 9.43 9.28 -0.06
N GLU A 49 10.52 8.93 0.62
CA GLU A 49 10.80 7.54 1.05
C GLU A 49 9.66 7.00 1.93
N GLY A 50 9.18 7.79 2.89
CA GLY A 50 8.05 7.43 3.75
C GLY A 50 6.77 7.16 2.95
N TRP A 51 6.44 8.01 1.98
CA TRP A 51 5.27 7.83 1.13
C TRP A 51 5.38 6.60 0.22
N LEU A 52 6.57 6.34 -0.33
CA LEU A 52 6.82 5.14 -1.14
C LEU A 52 6.71 3.86 -0.31
N LYS A 53 7.22 3.85 0.93
CA LYS A 53 7.03 2.72 1.86
C LYS A 53 5.56 2.48 2.17
N MET A 54 4.77 3.53 2.36
CA MET A 54 3.33 3.38 2.58
C MET A 54 2.61 2.78 1.35
N ASN A 55 2.96 3.23 0.14
CA ASN A 55 2.44 2.63 -1.10
C ASN A 55 2.80 1.15 -1.21
N LEU A 56 4.05 0.79 -0.94
CA LEU A 56 4.52 -0.59 -0.97
C LEU A 56 3.73 -1.46 0.02
N ASN A 57 3.55 -0.99 1.25
CA ASN A 57 2.81 -1.72 2.28
C ASN A 57 1.36 -1.99 1.85
N MET A 58 0.68 -0.99 1.25
CA MET A 58 -0.69 -1.15 0.76
C MET A 58 -0.78 -2.19 -0.37
N MET A 59 0.19 -2.17 -1.29
CA MET A 59 0.26 -3.17 -2.37
C MET A 59 0.46 -4.58 -1.81
N GLN A 60 1.37 -4.74 -0.86
CA GLN A 60 1.62 -6.04 -0.21
C GLN A 60 0.39 -6.58 0.52
N MET A 61 -0.35 -5.71 1.23
CA MET A 61 -1.62 -6.08 1.86
C MET A 61 -2.66 -6.52 0.83
N THR A 62 -2.73 -5.83 -0.31
CA THR A 62 -3.64 -6.19 -1.41
C THR A 62 -3.28 -7.56 -2.00
N THR A 63 -1.99 -7.83 -2.21
CA THR A 63 -1.52 -9.14 -2.68
C THR A 63 -1.92 -10.25 -1.72
N GLN A 64 -1.69 -10.08 -0.41
CA GLN A 64 -2.09 -11.08 0.59
C GLN A 64 -3.60 -11.29 0.62
N GLY A 65 -4.39 -10.22 0.45
CA GLY A 65 -5.84 -10.31 0.33
C GLY A 65 -6.27 -11.14 -0.89
N LEU A 66 -5.64 -10.92 -2.05
CA LEU A 66 -5.91 -11.69 -3.27
C LEU A 66 -5.46 -13.15 -3.15
N GLU A 67 -4.34 -13.42 -2.48
CA GLU A 67 -3.87 -14.77 -2.22
C GLU A 67 -4.84 -15.54 -1.32
N MET A 68 -5.40 -14.89 -0.30
CA MET A 68 -6.47 -15.46 0.54
C MET A 68 -7.74 -15.76 -0.28
N GLN A 69 -8.16 -14.83 -1.15
CA GLN A 69 -9.30 -15.04 -2.04
C GLN A 69 -9.07 -16.21 -3.00
N ARG A 70 -7.86 -16.32 -3.57
CA ARG A 70 -7.48 -17.45 -4.42
C ARG A 70 -7.51 -18.77 -3.66
N ALA A 71 -6.99 -18.80 -2.43
CA ALA A 71 -7.01 -20.00 -1.60
C ALA A 71 -8.45 -20.45 -1.28
N ALA A 72 -9.34 -19.49 -0.97
CA ALA A 72 -10.76 -19.77 -0.74
C ALA A 72 -11.43 -20.36 -1.99
N LEU A 73 -11.21 -19.75 -3.17
CA LEU A 73 -11.74 -20.28 -4.43
C LEU A 73 -11.18 -21.68 -4.77
N ALA A 74 -9.90 -21.92 -4.51
CA ALA A 74 -9.29 -23.24 -4.70
C ALA A 74 -9.94 -24.30 -3.80
N ALA A 75 -10.24 -23.96 -2.54
CA ALA A 75 -10.94 -24.86 -1.62
C ALA A 75 -12.36 -25.18 -2.10
N VAL A 76 -13.13 -24.18 -2.55
CA VAL A 76 -14.47 -24.39 -3.11
C VAL A 76 -14.42 -25.30 -4.34
N LYS A 77 -13.43 -25.09 -5.22
CA LYS A 77 -13.24 -25.92 -6.41
C LYS A 77 -12.91 -27.37 -6.05
N ALA A 78 -12.01 -27.60 -5.09
CA ALA A 78 -11.67 -28.95 -4.61
C ALA A 78 -12.89 -29.66 -3.98
N MET A 79 -13.70 -28.94 -3.21
CA MET A 79 -14.93 -29.48 -2.64
C MET A 79 -15.98 -29.84 -3.69
N SER A 80 -16.16 -28.99 -4.70
CA SER A 80 -17.05 -29.26 -5.83
C SER A 80 -16.64 -30.52 -6.60
N GLN A 81 -15.33 -30.68 -6.85
CA GLN A 81 -14.79 -31.89 -7.47
C GLN A 81 -15.05 -33.14 -6.62
N HIS A 82 -14.78 -33.08 -5.32
CA HIS A 82 -15.04 -34.20 -4.41
C HIS A 82 -16.55 -34.53 -4.32
N ALA A 83 -17.43 -33.53 -4.36
CA ALA A 83 -18.87 -33.73 -4.38
C ALA A 83 -19.34 -34.42 -5.68
N GLN A 84 -18.81 -34.02 -6.84
CA GLN A 84 -19.09 -34.67 -8.13
C GLN A 84 -18.60 -36.12 -8.15
N GLU A 85 -17.42 -36.39 -7.58
CA GLU A 85 -16.87 -37.74 -7.46
C GLU A 85 -17.68 -38.61 -6.47
N SER A 86 -18.20 -38.00 -5.40
CA SER A 86 -19.10 -38.64 -4.44
C SER A 86 -20.51 -38.91 -5.01
N GLU A 87 -20.98 -38.06 -5.91
CA GLU A 87 -22.25 -38.23 -6.64
C GLU A 87 -22.13 -39.37 -7.67
N ALA A 88 -20.99 -39.46 -8.37
CA ALA A 88 -20.64 -40.60 -9.22
C ALA A 88 -20.48 -41.91 -8.41
N ALA A 89 -20.11 -41.82 -7.13
CA ALA A 89 -20.04 -42.94 -6.19
C ALA A 89 -21.35 -43.21 -5.40
N GLY A 90 -22.44 -42.49 -5.69
CA GLY A 90 -23.78 -42.76 -5.15
C GLY A 90 -24.03 -42.37 -3.68
N SER A 91 -23.20 -41.49 -3.09
CA SER A 91 -23.32 -41.13 -1.67
C SER A 91 -24.06 -39.81 -1.47
N ALA A 92 -25.36 -39.81 -1.75
CA ALA A 92 -26.25 -38.69 -1.41
C ALA A 92 -26.49 -38.64 0.10
N SER A 93 -26.40 -37.43 0.69
CA SER A 93 -26.69 -37.04 2.10
C SER A 93 -25.51 -36.96 3.10
N ASN A 94 -24.42 -36.26 2.75
CA ASN A 94 -23.48 -35.80 3.79
C ASN A 94 -23.82 -34.35 4.24
N PRO A 95 -24.39 -34.12 5.44
CA PRO A 95 -24.77 -32.79 5.94
C PRO A 95 -23.57 -31.86 6.15
N PHE A 96 -22.35 -32.42 6.22
CA PHE A 96 -21.11 -31.65 6.30
C PHE A 96 -20.78 -30.92 4.99
N ALA A 97 -21.20 -31.45 3.83
CA ALA A 97 -21.02 -30.79 2.54
C ALA A 97 -21.86 -29.50 2.43
N ALA A 98 -23.07 -29.50 3.00
CA ALA A 98 -23.93 -28.32 3.06
C ALA A 98 -23.34 -27.24 3.98
N ALA A 99 -22.78 -27.63 5.13
CA ALA A 99 -22.12 -26.70 6.05
C ALA A 99 -20.84 -26.09 5.45
N ALA A 100 -20.04 -26.88 4.74
CA ALA A 100 -18.81 -26.41 4.14
C ALA A 100 -19.02 -25.51 2.91
N ALA A 101 -20.14 -25.67 2.18
CA ALA A 101 -20.55 -24.74 1.11
C ALA A 101 -20.88 -23.33 1.63
N MET A 102 -21.30 -23.20 2.90
CA MET A 102 -21.60 -21.91 3.55
C MET A 102 -20.40 -21.24 4.23
N TRP A 103 -19.25 -21.91 4.31
CA TRP A 103 -18.04 -21.42 4.98
C TRP A 103 -17.51 -20.07 4.45
N PRO A 104 -17.47 -19.80 3.12
CA PRO A 104 -16.95 -18.53 2.59
C PRO A 104 -17.71 -17.30 3.08
N TRP A 105 -19.03 -17.42 3.25
CA TRP A 105 -19.89 -16.33 3.72
C TRP A 105 -19.77 -16.09 5.23
N ASN A 106 -19.59 -17.15 6.01
CA ASN A 106 -19.39 -17.06 7.46
C ASN A 106 -18.06 -16.38 7.82
N LEU A 107 -17.01 -16.59 7.02
CA LEU A 107 -15.71 -15.92 7.22
C LEU A 107 -15.76 -14.43 6.85
N MET A 108 -16.58 -14.05 5.86
CA MET A 108 -16.72 -12.66 5.40
C MET A 108 -17.63 -11.81 6.30
N GLY A 109 -18.55 -12.45 7.05
CA GLY A 109 -19.40 -11.79 8.06
C GLY A 109 -18.69 -11.51 9.40
N GLY A 110 -17.50 -12.08 9.61
CA GLY A 110 -16.66 -11.86 10.79
C GLY A 110 -15.73 -10.66 10.65
N GLN A 111 -16.25 -9.49 10.29
CA GLN A 111 -15.48 -8.24 10.38
C GLN A 111 -15.34 -7.90 11.88
N PRO A 112 -14.14 -7.71 12.45
CA PRO A 112 -14.02 -7.09 13.76
C PRO A 112 -14.50 -5.65 13.58
N ALA A 113 -15.73 -5.38 14.02
CA ALA A 113 -16.22 -4.03 14.13
C ALA A 113 -15.20 -3.25 14.98
N PRO A 114 -14.69 -2.10 14.52
CA PRO A 114 -13.98 -1.21 15.41
C PRO A 114 -14.99 -0.79 16.49
N HIS A 115 -14.80 -1.30 17.71
CA HIS A 115 -15.53 -0.80 18.86
C HIS A 115 -15.31 0.73 18.90
N PRO A 116 -16.37 1.55 19.04
CA PRO A 116 -16.20 2.96 19.29
C PRO A 116 -15.69 3.15 20.72
N ALA A 117 -14.39 3.00 20.93
CA ALA A 117 -13.72 3.41 22.16
C ALA A 117 -13.43 4.93 22.19
N ALA A 118 -14.00 5.70 21.26
CA ALA A 118 -13.78 7.14 21.12
C ALA A 118 -14.90 8.03 21.69
N GLU A 119 -15.93 7.47 22.33
CA GLU A 119 -16.98 8.27 22.99
C GLU A 119 -16.77 8.48 24.51
N SER A 120 -15.79 7.80 25.12
CA SER A 120 -15.53 7.98 26.56
C SER A 120 -14.62 9.18 26.89
N GLU A 121 -13.87 9.73 25.93
CA GLU A 121 -12.97 10.88 26.20
C GLU A 121 -13.65 12.24 25.98
N ALA A 122 -14.65 12.33 25.10
CA ALA A 122 -15.34 13.60 24.83
C ALA A 122 -16.20 14.11 26.00
N LYS A 123 -16.70 13.19 26.85
CA LYS A 123 -17.54 13.56 28.02
C LYS A 123 -16.70 13.94 29.25
N ALA A 124 -15.44 13.51 29.32
CA ALA A 124 -14.51 13.86 30.40
C ALA A 124 -13.95 15.28 30.22
N ALA A 125 -13.63 15.69 28.98
CA ALA A 125 -13.12 17.02 28.68
C ALA A 125 -14.14 18.15 28.90
N GLN A 126 -15.45 17.89 28.74
CA GLN A 126 -16.51 18.87 28.96
C GLN A 126 -16.78 19.16 30.45
N ARG A 127 -16.58 18.18 31.35
CA ARG A 127 -16.72 18.41 32.80
C ARG A 127 -15.58 19.26 33.38
N SER A 128 -14.38 19.20 32.78
CA SER A 128 -13.23 20.03 33.20
C SER A 128 -13.31 21.48 32.73
N ALA A 129 -14.00 21.77 31.62
CA ALA A 129 -14.10 23.13 31.06
C ALA A 129 -15.14 24.01 31.81
N VAL A 130 -16.11 23.42 32.49
CA VAL A 130 -17.17 24.17 33.23
C VAL A 130 -16.68 24.67 34.59
N ARG A 131 -15.56 24.17 35.13
CA ARG A 131 -15.07 24.54 36.48
C ARG A 131 -14.02 25.67 36.50
N ARG A 132 -13.65 26.25 35.36
CA ARG A 132 -12.72 27.41 35.30
C ARG A 132 -13.35 28.60 34.59
N ARG A 133 -14.25 29.31 35.27
CA ARG A 133 -14.43 30.75 35.05
C ARG A 133 -14.08 31.47 36.35
N PRO A 134 -12.96 32.21 36.42
CA PRO A 134 -12.75 33.14 37.53
C PRO A 134 -13.66 34.36 37.34
N ALA A 135 -14.29 34.77 38.43
CA ALA A 135 -15.01 36.04 38.54
C ALA A 135 -14.00 37.19 38.38
N THR A 136 -14.28 38.13 37.48
CA THR A 136 -13.53 39.38 37.34
C THR A 136 -14.07 40.42 38.31
N GLU A 137 -13.13 41.01 39.05
CA GLU A 137 -13.19 42.17 39.94
C GLU A 137 -14.08 43.33 39.47
N LYS A 138 -14.61 44.07 40.47
CA LYS A 138 -15.12 45.43 40.36
C LYS A 138 -14.62 46.23 41.56
#